data_AF-A0A0B3S349-F1
#
_entry.id   AF-A0A0B3S349-F1
#
_cell.length_a   1.000
_cell.length_b   1.000
_cell.length_c   1.000
_cell.angle_alpha   90.00
_cell.angle_beta   90.00
_cell.angle_gamma   90.00
#
_symmetry.space_group_name_H-M   'P 1'
#
loop_
_entity.id
_entity.type
_entity.pdbx_description
1 polymer ?
#
loop_
_entity_poly.entity_id
_entity_poly.type
_entity_poly.pdbx_seq_one_letter_code
_entity_poly.pdbx_strand_id
1 'polypeptide(L)'
;MTSWPLPEFAGESDEERRFREAINRKAGEMQGVVDAAIALRTAPGEVSRARHRARADLEDFAIKAQHAFRLSLVQKVDSPHSA
;
A
#
# COMPACT_ATOMS: atom_id res chain seq x y z
N MET A 1 14.53 -4.78 8.86
CA MET A 1 14.10 -3.95 7.72
C MET A 1 12.62 -3.66 7.89
N THR A 2 12.22 -2.39 7.87
CA THR A 2 10.84 -1.97 8.11
C THR A 2 9.94 -2.42 6.96
N SER A 3 8.99 -3.29 7.29
CA SER A 3 7.98 -3.94 6.47
C SER A 3 6.87 -2.99 5.98
N TRP A 4 7.19 -1.74 5.64
CA TRP A 4 6.19 -0.70 5.45
C TRP A 4 5.90 -0.40 3.97
N PRO A 5 4.63 -0.14 3.61
CA PRO A 5 3.39 -0.42 4.35
C PRO A 5 3.04 -1.90 4.45
N LEU A 6 3.48 -2.73 3.51
CA LEU A 6 3.13 -4.16 3.51
C LEU A 6 4.32 -5.05 3.92
N PRO A 7 4.10 -6.00 4.85
CA PRO A 7 5.09 -7.00 5.18
C PRO A 7 5.25 -8.03 4.07
N GLU A 8 6.38 -8.74 4.09
CA GLU A 8 6.54 -9.95 3.30
C GLU A 8 5.51 -10.99 3.75
N PHE A 9 4.81 -11.59 2.80
CA PHE A 9 3.83 -12.62 3.10
C PHE A 9 4.44 -14.01 2.89
N ALA A 10 4.21 -14.92 3.83
CA ALA A 10 4.63 -16.30 3.68
C ALA A 10 3.91 -16.95 2.48
N GLY A 11 4.67 -17.57 1.59
CA GLY A 11 4.14 -18.23 0.40
C GLY A 11 3.64 -17.29 -0.69
N GLU A 12 4.06 -16.02 -0.69
CA GLU A 12 3.73 -15.10 -1.79
C GLU A 12 4.31 -15.60 -3.13
N SER A 13 3.51 -15.50 -4.20
CA SER A 13 4.00 -15.76 -5.54
C SER A 13 4.94 -14.65 -6.01
N ASP A 14 5.71 -14.89 -7.08
CA ASP A 14 6.57 -13.85 -7.66
C ASP A 14 5.76 -12.63 -8.15
N GLU A 15 4.55 -12.83 -8.66
CA GLU A 15 3.67 -11.73 -9.06
C GLU A 15 3.18 -10.94 -7.85
N GLU A 16 2.78 -11.62 -6.77
CA GLU A 16 2.36 -10.98 -5.51
C GLU A 16 3.50 -10.20 -4.85
N ARG A 17 4.71 -10.75 -4.87
CA ARG A 17 5.92 -10.09 -4.40
C ARG A 17 6.22 -8.82 -5.19
N ARG A 18 6.22 -8.90 -6.53
CA ARG A 18 6.45 -7.73 -7.39
C ARG A 18 5.41 -6.64 -7.16
N PHE A 19 4.15 -7.04 -6.99
CA PHE A 19 3.06 -6.12 -6.70
C PHE A 19 3.24 -5.44 -5.33
N ARG A 20 3.54 -6.22 -4.28
CA ARG A 20 3.86 -5.72 -2.94
C ARG A 20 5.02 -4.72 -2.97
N GLU A 21 6.12 -5.06 -3.63
CA GLU A 21 7.30 -4.18 -3.77
C GLU A 21 6.94 -2.88 -4.52
N ALA A 22 6.08 -2.95 -5.55
CA ALA A 22 5.62 -1.78 -6.27
C ALA A 22 4.73 -0.88 -5.39
N ILE A 23 3.78 -1.46 -4.66
CA ILE A 23 2.96 -0.72 -3.68
C ILE A 23 3.86 -0.08 -2.63
N ASN A 24 4.82 -0.81 -2.06
CA ASN A 24 5.62 -0.27 -0.98
C ASN A 24 6.43 0.94 -1.41
N ARG A 25 7.02 0.87 -2.61
CA ARG A 25 7.73 2.00 -3.22
C ARG A 25 6.83 3.22 -3.41
N LYS A 26 5.63 3.01 -3.99
CA LYS A 26 4.69 4.10 -4.25
C LYS A 26 4.07 4.70 -3.00
N ALA A 27 3.80 3.89 -1.99
CA ALA A 27 3.34 4.35 -0.69
C ALA A 27 4.41 5.20 0.00
N GLY A 28 5.69 4.83 -0.09
CA GLY A 28 6.80 5.64 0.43
C GLY A 28 6.90 7.01 -0.26
N GLU A 29 6.83 7.04 -1.59
CA GLU A 29 6.78 8.30 -2.37
C GLU A 29 5.58 9.17 -1.96
N MET A 30 4.39 8.56 -1.89
CA MET A 30 3.14 9.26 -1.52
C MET A 30 3.19 9.80 -0.09
N GLN A 31 3.72 9.02 0.85
CA GLN A 31 3.86 9.45 2.24
C GLN A 31 4.74 10.69 2.35
N GLY A 32 5.84 10.76 1.60
CA GLY A 32 6.69 11.95 1.56
C GLY A 32 5.94 13.21 1.09
N VAL A 33 5.13 13.07 0.03
CA VAL A 33 4.31 14.16 -0.51
C VAL A 33 3.25 14.62 0.50
N VAL A 34 2.55 13.67 1.14
CA VAL A 34 1.50 13.98 2.13
C VAL A 34 2.10 14.60 3.39
N ASP A 35 3.22 14.07 3.90
CA ASP A 35 3.91 14.62 5.07
C ASP A 35 4.37 16.07 4.82
N ALA A 36 4.81 16.39 3.59
CA ALA A 36 5.14 17.76 3.18
C ALA A 36 3.90 18.66 3.08
N ALA A 37 2.81 18.17 2.49
CA ALA A 37 1.56 18.91 2.40
C ALA A 37 0.98 19.24 3.79
N ILE A 38 1.01 18.28 4.72
CA ILE A 38 0.58 18.47 6.11
C ILE A 38 1.47 19.52 6.80
N ALA A 39 2.79 19.46 6.61
CA ALA A 39 3.70 20.44 7.19
C ALA A 39 3.42 21.87 6.71
N LEU A 40 2.98 22.04 5.45
CA LEU A 40 2.68 23.35 4.86
C LEU A 40 1.29 23.89 5.19
N ARG A 41 0.30 23.01 5.44
CA ARG A 41 -1.12 23.41 5.50
C ARG A 41 -1.81 23.16 6.84
N THR A 42 -1.14 22.54 7.80
CA THR A 42 -1.74 22.17 9.09
C THR A 42 -1.10 22.95 10.24
N ALA A 43 -1.90 23.40 11.19
CA ALA A 43 -1.39 24.07 12.38
C ALA A 43 -0.41 23.16 13.15
N PRO A 44 0.67 23.69 13.75
CA PRO A 44 1.74 22.87 14.35
C PRO A 44 1.25 21.80 15.34
N GLY A 45 0.22 22.12 16.13
CA GLY A 45 -0.37 21.19 17.10
C GLY A 45 -1.13 20.00 16.47
N GLU A 46 -1.55 20.10 15.22
CA GLU A 46 -2.32 19.06 14.53
C GLU A 46 -1.48 18.22 13.55
N VAL A 47 -0.26 18.67 13.21
CA VAL A 47 0.63 18.00 12.25
C VAL A 47 0.86 16.53 12.61
N SER A 48 1.16 16.24 13.89
CA SER A 48 1.42 14.86 14.33
C SER A 48 0.21 13.95 14.11
N ARG A 49 -0.98 14.42 14.50
CA ARG A 49 -2.24 13.68 14.34
C ARG A 49 -2.57 13.46 12.87
N ALA A 50 -2.41 14.50 12.04
CA ALA A 50 -2.64 14.43 10.60
C ALA A 50 -1.71 13.43 9.92
N ARG A 51 -0.40 13.43 10.26
CA ARG A 51 0.57 12.46 9.73
C ARG A 51 0.22 11.03 10.14
N HIS A 52 -0.17 10.83 11.39
CA HIS A 52 -0.57 9.51 11.87
C HIS A 52 -1.79 8.97 11.09
N ARG A 53 -2.82 9.80 10.91
CA ARG A 53 -4.00 9.42 10.12
C ARG A 53 -3.64 9.12 8.66
N ALA A 54 -2.85 9.98 8.02
CA ALA A 54 -2.41 9.75 6.65
C ALA A 54 -1.65 8.43 6.48
N ARG A 55 -0.81 8.06 7.45
CA ARG A 55 -0.12 6.76 7.44
C ARG A 55 -1.10 5.60 7.55
N ALA A 56 -2.08 5.68 8.45
CA ALA A 56 -3.10 4.65 8.60
C ALA A 56 -3.94 4.47 7.32
N ASP A 57 -4.33 5.58 6.67
CA ASP A 57 -5.09 5.54 5.42
C ASP A 57 -4.27 4.90 4.27
N LEU A 58 -2.96 5.19 4.19
CA LEU A 58 -2.06 4.58 3.22
C LEU A 58 -1.85 3.08 3.47
N GLU A 59 -1.76 2.67 4.74
CA GLU A 59 -1.67 1.26 5.12
C GLU A 59 -2.93 0.48 4.75
N ASP A 60 -4.10 1.00 5.10
CA ASP A 60 -5.39 0.40 4.77
C ASP A 60 -5.59 0.27 3.25
N PHE A 61 -5.21 1.31 2.49
CA PHE A 61 -5.18 1.25 1.04
C PHE A 61 -4.27 0.13 0.52
N ALA A 62 -3.03 0.06 1.02
CA ALA A 62 -2.05 -0.93 0.58
C ALA A 62 -2.54 -2.35 0.85
N ILE A 63 -3.12 -2.60 2.03
CA ILE A 63 -3.69 -3.89 2.42
C ILE A 63 -4.83 -4.28 1.47
N LYS A 64 -5.78 -3.38 1.24
CA LYS A 64 -6.91 -3.61 0.32
C LYS A 64 -6.45 -3.89 -1.10
N ALA A 65 -5.46 -3.15 -1.58
CA ALA A 65 -4.91 -3.35 -2.92
C ALA A 65 -4.23 -4.72 -3.05
N GLN A 66 -3.46 -5.17 -2.04
CA GLN A 66 -2.85 -6.52 -2.04
C GLN A 66 -3.91 -7.62 -2.07
N HIS A 67 -4.97 -7.49 -1.26
CA HIS A 67 -6.07 -8.45 -1.25
C HIS A 67 -6.82 -8.49 -2.58
N ALA A 68 -7.14 -7.33 -3.15
CA ALA A 68 -7.80 -7.24 -4.46
C ALA A 68 -6.95 -7.87 -5.57
N PHE A 69 -5.63 -7.62 -5.56
CA PHE A 69 -4.72 -8.23 -6.51
C PHE A 69 -4.68 -9.75 -6.37
N ARG A 70 -4.51 -10.27 -5.15
CA ARG A 70 -4.55 -11.72 -4.88
C ARG A 70 -5.86 -12.36 -5.35
N LEU A 71 -7.01 -11.73 -5.08
CA LEU A 71 -8.31 -12.21 -5.57
C LEU A 71 -8.39 -12.22 -7.11
N SER A 72 -7.83 -11.22 -7.78
CA SER A 72 -7.81 -11.16 -9.25
C SER A 72 -6.99 -12.30 -9.87
N LEU A 73 -5.92 -12.74 -9.19
CA LEU A 73 -5.12 -13.88 -9.63
C LEU A 73 -5.88 -15.20 -9.50
N VAL A 74 -6.63 -15.39 -8.41
CA VAL A 74 -7.48 -16.58 -8.22
C VAL A 74 -8.56 -16.65 -9.30
N GLN A 75 -9.24 -15.54 -9.59
CA GLN A 75 -10.27 -15.50 -10.64
C GLN A 75 -9.75 -15.82 -12.05
N LYS A 76 -8.49 -15.46 -12.34
CA LYS A 76 -7.83 -15.77 -13.61
C LYS A 76 -7.62 -17.28 -13.79
N VAL A 77 -7.41 -18.02 -12.70
CA VAL A 77 -7.22 -19.48 -12.75
C VAL A 77 -8.54 -20.23 -13.01
N ASP A 78 -9.67 -19.70 -12.52
CA ASP A 78 -10.99 -20.35 -12.63
C ASP A 78 -11.74 -20.07 -13.95
N SER A 79 -11.20 -19.24 -14.85
CA SER A 79 -11.82 -18.91 -16.14
C SER A 79 -11.18 -19.70 -17.30
N PRO A 80 -11.81 -20.78 -17.82
CA PRO A 80 -11.16 -21.67 -18.80
C PRO A 80 -11.16 -21.17 -20.25
N HIS A 81 -11.70 -19.98 -20.56
CA HIS A 81 -11.75 -19.45 -21.92
C HIS A 81 -11.43 -17.96 -21.99
N SER A 82 -10.20 -17.65 -22.36
CA SER A 82 -9.81 -16.42 -23.06
C SER A 82 -8.40 -16.63 -23.63
N ALA A 83 -8.33 -17.40 -24.71
CA ALA A 83 -7.21 -17.44 -25.64
C ALA A 83 -7.73 -16.95 -27.00
#